data_AF-A0A7W0YWE9-F1
#
_entry.id   AF-A0A7W0YWE9-F1
#
_cell.length_a   1.000
_cell.length_b   1.000
_cell.length_c   1.000
_cell.angle_alpha   90.00
_cell.angle_beta   90.00
_cell.angle_gamma   90.00
#
_symmetry.space_group_name_H-M   'P 1'
#
loop_
_entity.id
_entity.type
_entity.pdbx_description
1 polymer ?
#
loop_
_entity_poly.entity_id
_entity_poly.type
_entity_poly.pdbx_seq_one_letter_code
_entity_poly.pdbx_strand_id
1 'polypeptide(L)' 'MQLDRFTQKSRAAIQASIALAAERKHAQVAPIHLLAALLRAEDGLVRRILDRVGVSIDADVAAALAALPTLATVAEPTT' A
#
# COMPACT_ATOMS: atom_id res chain seq x y z
N MET A 1 17.38 -1.58 4.12
CA MET A 1 17.19 -1.85 2.68
C MET A 1 18.10 -0.92 1.88
N GLN A 2 18.69 -1.36 0.76
CA GLN A 2 19.46 -0.50 -0.14
C GLN A 2 18.53 0.14 -1.18
N LEU A 3 17.88 1.26 -0.82
CA LEU A 3 16.86 1.91 -1.68
C LEU A 3 17.43 2.37 -3.02
N ASP A 4 18.71 2.70 -3.09
CA ASP A 4 19.36 3.25 -4.28
C ASP A 4 19.47 2.27 -5.46
N ARG A 5 19.17 0.98 -5.21
CA ARG A 5 19.07 -0.04 -6.26
C ARG A 5 17.72 -0.04 -7.00
N PHE A 6 16.76 0.74 -6.54
CA PHE A 6 15.44 0.85 -7.15
C PHE A 6 15.34 2.10 -8.02
N THR A 7 14.45 2.05 -9.01
CA THR A 7 14.12 3.24 -9.82
C THR A 7 13.55 4.36 -8.93
N GLN A 8 13.61 5.61 -9.40
CA GLN A 8 13.04 6.75 -8.68
C GLN A 8 11.54 6.53 -8.36
N LYS A 9 10.75 6.04 -9.34
CA LYS A 9 9.32 5.76 -9.16
C LYS A 9 9.07 4.65 -8.14
N SER A 10 9.88 3.58 -8.16
CA SER A 10 9.77 2.50 -7.18
C SER A 10 10.11 2.97 -5.76
N ARG A 11 11.14 3.79 -5.59
CA ARG A 11 11.49 4.39 -4.29
C ARG A 11 10.34 5.27 -3.76
N ALA A 12 9.76 6.11 -4.61
CA ALA A 12 8.62 6.94 -4.25
C ALA A 12 7.40 6.10 -3.83
N ALA A 13 7.10 5.00 -4.54
CA ALA A 13 6.02 4.10 -4.18
C ALA A 13 6.26 3.40 -2.81
N ILE A 14 7.50 2.99 -2.53
CA ILE A 14 7.86 2.43 -1.23
C ILE A 14 7.66 3.47 -0.12
N GLN A 15 8.13 4.69 -0.30
CA GLN A 15 7.92 5.78 0.66
C GLN A 15 6.43 6.08 0.89
N ALA A 16 5.65 6.17 -0.19
CA ALA A 16 4.20 6.38 -0.11
C ALA A 16 3.49 5.23 0.61
N SER A 17 3.96 3.98 0.45
CA SER A 17 3.39 2.82 1.16
C SER A 17 3.63 2.89 2.68
N ILE A 18 4.80 3.36 3.10
CA ILE A 18 5.13 3.56 4.52
C ILE A 18 4.25 4.68 5.10
N ALA A 19 4.12 5.80 4.39
CA ALA A 19 3.24 6.90 4.79
C ALA A 19 1.78 6.44 4.92
N LEU A 20 1.29 5.63 3.97
CA LEU A 20 -0.07 5.09 3.98
C LEU A 20 -0.34 4.17 5.19
N ALA A 21 0.62 3.30 5.54
CA ALA A 21 0.48 2.44 6.73
C ALA A 21 0.41 3.28 8.02
N ALA A 22 1.24 4.32 8.12
CA ALA A 22 1.24 5.25 9.25
C ALA A 22 -0.08 6.03 9.35
N GLU A 23 -0.57 6.57 8.23
CA GLU A 23 -1.85 7.29 8.14
C GLU A 23 -3.02 6.42 8.64
N ARG A 24 -3.03 5.13 8.28
CA ARG A 24 -4.05 4.18 8.70
C ARG A 24 -3.81 3.54 10.06
N LYS A 25 -2.74 3.93 10.76
CA LYS A 25 -2.35 3.35 12.06
C LYS A 25 -2.20 1.83 11.99
N HIS A 26 -1.69 1.29 10.89
CA HIS A 26 -1.36 -0.13 10.78
C HIS A 26 0.02 -0.38 11.40
N ALA A 27 0.16 -1.47 12.16
CA ALA A 27 1.39 -1.75 12.90
C ALA A 27 2.60 -2.04 12.01
N GLN A 28 2.36 -2.47 10.77
CA GLN A 28 3.39 -2.83 9.82
C GLN A 28 3.00 -2.48 8.38
N VAL A 29 4.00 -2.20 7.55
CA VAL A 29 3.81 -2.04 6.12
C VAL A 29 3.63 -3.41 5.48
N ALA A 30 2.39 -3.75 5.15
CA ALA A 30 2.03 -4.93 4.35
C ALA A 30 2.07 -4.66 2.83
N PRO A 31 2.19 -5.70 1.97
CA PRO A 31 2.21 -5.56 0.51
C PRO A 31 1.03 -4.78 -0.07
N ILE A 32 -0.13 -4.83 0.56
CA ILE A 32 -1.32 -4.12 0.12
C ILE A 32 -1.14 -2.58 0.14
N HIS A 33 -0.31 -2.05 1.04
CA HIS A 33 0.03 -0.62 1.04
C HIS A 33 0.86 -0.24 -0.16
N LEU A 34 1.79 -1.11 -0.57
CA LEU A 34 2.61 -0.89 -1.75
C LEU A 34 1.76 -0.92 -3.01
N LEU A 35 0.83 -1.89 -3.12
CA LEU A 35 -0.09 -1.94 -4.24
C LEU A 35 -0.97 -0.69 -4.30
N ALA A 36 -1.53 -0.25 -3.18
CA ALA A 36 -2.31 0.98 -3.12
C ALA A 36 -1.49 2.23 -3.50
N ALA A 37 -0.24 2.32 -3.06
CA ALA A 37 0.66 3.41 -3.45
C ALA A 37 0.98 3.39 -4.96
N LEU A 38 1.19 2.20 -5.53
CA LEU A 38 1.45 2.03 -6.97
C LEU A 38 0.24 2.37 -7.84
N LEU A 39 -0.98 2.09 -7.36
CA LEU A 39 -2.23 2.42 -8.05
C LEU A 39 -2.52 3.93 -8.03
N ARG A 40 -2.14 4.63 -6.96
CA ARG A 40 -2.33 6.08 -6.77
C ARG A 40 -1.24 6.93 -7.42
N ALA A 41 -0.14 6.32 -7.88
CA ALA A 41 0.96 7.05 -8.48
C ALA A 41 0.53 7.69 -9.81
N GLU A 42 0.71 9.01 -9.93
CA GLU A 42 0.49 9.75 -11.17
C GLU A 42 1.35 9.18 -12.30
N ASP A 43 0.75 9.01 -13.49
CA ASP A 43 1.36 8.32 -14.62
C ASP A 43 2.01 6.97 -14.27
N GLY A 44 1.39 6.25 -13.32
CA GLY A 44 1.82 4.96 -12.83
C GLY A 44 1.71 3.84 -13.87
N LEU A 45 2.78 3.06 -14.02
CA LEU A 45 2.81 1.91 -14.93
C LEU A 45 1.80 0.82 -14.53
N VAL A 46 1.62 0.59 -13.22
CA VAL A 46 0.75 -0.46 -12.69
C VAL A 46 -0.71 -0.23 -13.09
N ARG A 47 -1.22 0.99 -12.92
CA ARG A 47 -2.58 1.34 -13.34
C ARG A 47 -2.78 1.12 -14.84
N ARG A 48 -1.85 1.60 -15.67
CA ARG A 48 -1.91 1.39 -17.13
C ARG A 48 -1.92 -0.08 -17.54
N ILE A 49 -1.14 -0.93 -16.86
CA ILE A 49 -1.13 -2.38 -17.15
C ILE A 49 -2.49 -2.98 -16.81
N LEU A 50 -3.05 -2.67 -15.64
CA LEU A 50 -4.35 -3.17 -15.20
C LEU A 50 -5.49 -2.71 -16.12
N ASP A 51 -5.49 -1.43 -16.51
CA ASP A 51 -6.43 -0.89 -17.49
C ASP A 51 -6.30 -1.64 -18.85
N ARG A 52 -5.07 -1.93 -19.29
CA ARG A 52 -4.82 -2.62 -20.57
C ARG A 52 -5.30 -4.07 -20.58
N VAL A 53 -5.33 -4.74 -19.43
CA VAL A 53 -5.88 -6.10 -19.28
C VAL A 53 -7.35 -6.10 -18.86
N GLY A 54 -7.97 -4.93 -18.68
CA GLY A 54 -9.40 -4.79 -18.37
C GLY A 54 -9.77 -5.17 -16.94
N VAL A 55 -8.83 -5.03 -15.99
CA VAL A 55 -9.04 -5.40 -14.58
C VAL A 55 -9.08 -4.13 -13.72
N SER A 56 -10.12 -3.98 -12.89
CA SER A 56 -10.18 -2.99 -11.81
C SER A 56 -10.17 -3.71 -10.47
N ILE A 57 -9.28 -3.28 -9.57
CA ILE A 57 -9.07 -3.85 -8.24
C ILE A 57 -9.11 -2.78 -7.15
N ASP A 58 -9.55 -1.56 -7.48
CA ASP A 58 -9.53 -0.43 -6.55
C ASP A 58 -10.38 -0.72 -5.30
N ALA A 59 -11.56 -1.31 -5.50
CA ALA A 59 -12.45 -1.71 -4.41
C ALA A 59 -11.84 -2.84 -3.55
N ASP A 60 -11.24 -3.85 -4.18
CA ASP A 60 -10.60 -4.97 -3.48
C ASP A 60 -9.42 -4.49 -2.64
N VAL A 61 -8.60 -3.58 -3.18
CA VAL A 61 -7.47 -2.99 -2.48
C VAL A 61 -7.93 -2.12 -1.31
N ALA A 62 -8.98 -1.33 -1.50
CA ALA A 62 -9.56 -0.53 -0.42
C ALA A 62 -10.11 -1.41 0.71
N ALA A 63 -10.83 -2.49 0.37
CA ALA A 63 -11.35 -3.45 1.33
C ALA A 63 -10.22 -4.17 2.08
N ALA A 64 -9.19 -4.64 1.37
CA ALA A 64 -8.03 -5.30 1.97
C ALA A 64 -7.24 -4.37 2.90
N LEU A 65 -7.12 -3.08 2.57
CA LEU A 65 -6.54 -2.08 3.47
C LEU A 65 -7.39 -1.89 4.74
N ALA A 66 -8.71 -1.82 4.61
CA ALA A 66 -9.62 -1.64 5.74
C ALA A 66 -9.67 -2.86 6.67
N ALA A 67 -9.41 -4.06 6.15
CA ALA A 67 -9.39 -5.30 6.91
C ALA A 67 -8.11 -5.50 7.74
N LEU A 68 -7.08 -4.68 7.54
CA LEU A 68 -5.84 -4.81 8.33
C LEU A 68 -6.05 -4.36 9.79
N PRO A 69 -5.41 -5.04 10.75
CA PRO A 69 -5.50 -4.63 12.15
C PRO A 69 -4.84 -3.27 12.37
N THR A 70 -5.50 -2.44 13.16
CA THR A 70 -4.98 -1.14 13.58
C THR A 70 -4.28 -1.25 14.93
N LEU A 71 -3.40 -0.29 15.23
CA LEU A 71 -2.71 -0.22 16.52
C LEU A 71 -3.66 -0.09 17.72
N ALA A 72 -4.87 0.44 17.53
CA ALA A 72 -5.87 0.53 18.60
C ALA A 72 -6.51 -0.84 18.93
N THR A 73 -6.64 -1.71 17.94
CA THR A 73 -7.28 -3.03 18.09
C THR A 73 -6.37 -4.11 18.70
N VAL A 74 -5.06 -3.87 18.80
CA VAL A 74 -4.09 -4.81 19.40
C VAL A 74 -3.95 -4.60 20.92
N ALA A 75 -4.61 -3.57 21.47
CA ALA A 75 -4.43 -3.13 22.86
C ALA A 75 -5.39 -3.76 23.88
N GLU A 76 -6.03 -4.90 23.59
CA GLU A 76 -6.63 -5.72 24.65
C GLU A 76 -5.61 -6.76 25.13
N PRO A 77 -4.90 -6.53 26.26
CA PRO A 77 -4.08 -7.56 26.85
C PRO A 77 -5.03 -8.55 27.52
N THR A 78 -5.10 -9.77 26.98
CA THR A 78 -5.60 -10.91 27.75
C THR A 78 -4.71 -11.06 28.97
N THR A 79 -5.32 -10.93 30.14
CA THR A 79 -4.71 -11.13 31.47
C THR A 79 -4.20 -12.56 31.62
#